data_AF-A0A961Q3A3-F1
#
_entry.id   AF-A0A961Q3A3-F1
#
_cell.length_a   1.000
_cell.length_b   1.000
_cell.length_c   1.000
_cell.angle_alpha   90.00
_cell.angle_beta   90.00
_cell.angle_gamma   90.00
#
_symmetry.space_group_name_H-M   'P 1'
#
loop_
_entity.id
_entity.type
_entity.pdbx_description
1 polymer ?
#
loop_
_entity_poly.entity_id
_entity_poly.type
_entity_poly.pdbx_seq_one_letter_code
_entity_poly.pdbx_strand_id
1 'polypeptide(L)' 'MSGPYVLYGRPGTGSAPVEAALFMSGLEHRIVDVPKETGSAQHRELLTLNPMGQVPVLILPDGTV' A
#
# COMPACT_ATOMS: atom_id res chain seq x y z
N MET A 1 -7.00 -15.34 -11.84
CA MET A 1 -7.95 -14.30 -11.42
C MET A 1 -7.17 -13.31 -10.59
N SER A 2 -7.19 -12.05 -10.99
CA SER A 2 -6.35 -11.00 -10.41
C SER A 2 -7.15 -10.24 -9.35
N GLY A 3 -6.60 -10.05 -8.15
CA GLY A 3 -7.25 -9.34 -7.04
C GLY A 3 -7.32 -7.83 -7.25
N PRO A 4 -7.90 -7.06 -6.33
CA PRO A 4 -7.86 -5.60 -6.41
C PRO A 4 -6.43 -5.08 -6.19
N TYR A 5 -6.15 -3.84 -6.62
CA TYR A 5 -4.92 -3.16 -6.25
C TYR A 5 -4.88 -2.94 -4.73
N VAL A 6 -3.73 -3.14 -4.09
CA VAL A 6 -3.59 -2.90 -2.64
C VAL A 6 -2.45 -1.93 -2.38
N LEU A 7 -2.78 -0.75 -1.86
CA LEU A 7 -1.81 0.28 -1.53
C LEU A 7 -1.56 0.31 -0.02
N TYR A 8 -0.33 0.04 0.40
CA TYR A 8 0.15 0.31 1.75
C TYR A 8 0.58 1.78 1.83
N GLY A 9 -0.11 2.55 2.65
CA GLY A 9 0.08 3.99 2.80
C GLY A 9 0.19 4.42 4.25
N ARG A 10 0.37 5.73 4.46
CA ARG A 10 0.28 6.34 5.78
C ARG A 10 -0.17 7.79 5.64
N PRO A 11 -1.14 8.24 6.45
CA PRO A 11 -1.54 9.65 6.47
C PRO A 11 -0.35 10.59 6.64
N GLY A 12 -0.31 11.65 5.84
CA GLY A 12 0.77 12.66 5.86
C GLY A 12 2.09 12.21 5.25
N THR A 13 2.11 11.14 4.46
CA THR A 13 3.31 10.66 3.75
C THR A 13 3.17 10.72 2.23
N GLY A 14 4.21 10.29 1.51
CA GLY A 14 4.24 10.24 0.05
C GLY A 14 3.28 9.25 -0.60
N SER A 15 2.38 8.59 0.14
CA SER A 15 1.34 7.73 -0.45
C SER A 15 0.21 8.51 -1.12
N ALA A 16 -0.03 9.76 -0.69
CA ALA A 16 -1.18 10.57 -1.15
C ALA A 16 -1.30 10.71 -2.69
N PRO A 17 -0.22 10.93 -3.48
CA PRO A 17 -0.33 10.98 -4.94
C PRO A 17 -0.81 9.65 -5.55
N VAL A 18 -0.41 8.51 -4.98
CA VAL A 18 -0.81 7.17 -5.47
C VAL A 18 -2.26 6.88 -5.11
N GLU A 19 -2.70 7.26 -3.90
CA GLU A 19 -4.10 7.19 -3.47
C GLU A 19 -5.01 7.99 -4.42
N ALA A 20 -4.61 9.23 -4.74
CA ALA A 20 -5.34 10.07 -5.67
C ALA A 20 -5.41 9.46 -7.08
N ALA A 21 -4.30 8.90 -7.58
CA ALA A 21 -4.26 8.27 -8.90
C ALA A 21 -5.20 7.06 -8.98
N LEU A 22 -5.18 6.19 -7.96
CA LEU A 22 -6.10 5.03 -7.87
C LEU A 22 -7.56 5.49 -7.83
N PHE A 23 -7.88 6.49 -7.01
CA PHE A 23 -9.23 7.04 -6.94
C PHE A 23 -9.69 7.63 -8.28
N MET A 24 -8.88 8.46 -8.92
CA MET A 24 -9.22 9.08 -10.21
C MET A 24 -9.33 8.07 -11.34
N SER A 25 -8.58 6.96 -11.27
CA SER A 25 -8.62 5.91 -12.29
C SER A 25 -9.90 5.07 -12.28
N GLY A 26 -10.63 5.06 -11.16
CA GLY A 26 -11.79 4.18 -10.97
C GLY A 26 -11.45 2.68 -10.88
N LEU A 27 -10.17 2.33 -10.78
CA LEU A 27 -9.73 0.94 -10.56
C LEU A 27 -10.18 0.45 -9.19
N GLU A 28 -10.56 -0.81 -9.08
CA GLU A 28 -10.88 -1.43 -7.79
C GLU A 28 -9.61 -1.52 -6.94
N HIS A 29 -9.62 -0.89 -5.76
CA HIS A 29 -8.46 -0.83 -4.89
C HIS A 29 -8.81 -0.81 -3.41
N ARG A 30 -7.85 -1.20 -2.57
CA ARG A 30 -7.87 -1.06 -1.12
C ARG A 30 -6.65 -0.28 -0.65
N ILE A 31 -6.86 0.62 0.31
CA ILE A 31 -5.76 1.29 1.03
C ILE A 31 -5.59 0.62 2.39
N VAL A 32 -4.34 0.33 2.76
CA VAL A 32 -3.94 -0.21 4.06
C VAL A 32 -3.13 0.84 4.78
N ASP A 33 -3.67 1.36 5.86
CA ASP A 33 -2.94 2.29 6.72
C ASP A 33 -1.87 1.53 7.52
N VAL A 34 -0.62 1.89 7.29
CA VAL A 34 0.53 1.39 8.05
C VAL A 34 0.89 2.41 9.14
N PRO A 35 0.71 2.07 10.43
CA PRO A 35 1.09 2.93 11.54
C PRO A 35 2.58 3.30 11.49
N LYS A 36 2.96 4.42 12.12
CA LYS A 36 4.38 4.83 12.23
C LYS A 36 5.15 3.94 13.19
N GLU A 37 4.44 3.40 14.15
CA GLU A 37 4.93 2.49 15.17
C GLU A 37 5.38 1.17 14.54
N THR A 38 6.60 0.77 14.85
CA THR A 38 7.15 -0.50 14.40
C THR A 38 6.48 -1.66 15.14
N GLY A 39 6.40 -2.82 14.48
CA GLY A 39 5.89 -4.07 15.09
C GLY A 39 4.38 -4.30 14.98
N SER A 40 3.61 -3.32 14.47
CA SER A 40 2.21 -3.56 14.07
C SER A 40 2.11 -4.70 13.05
N ALA A 41 0.93 -5.32 12.92
CA ALA A 41 0.72 -6.37 11.93
C ALA A 41 0.99 -5.87 10.51
N GLN A 42 0.50 -4.67 10.20
CA GLN A 42 0.67 -3.99 8.91
C GLN A 42 2.14 -3.64 8.65
N HIS A 43 2.89 -3.20 9.67
CA HIS A 43 4.33 -2.95 9.53
C HIS A 43 5.11 -4.25 9.27
N ARG A 44 4.73 -5.36 9.92
CA ARG A 44 5.36 -6.68 9.67
C ARG A 44 5.05 -7.19 8.27
N GLU A 45 3.81 -7.03 7.80
CA GLU A 45 3.42 -7.34 6.43
C GLU A 45 4.16 -6.47 5.41
N LEU A 46 4.26 -5.16 5.66
CA LEU A 46 5.03 -4.23 4.83
C LEU A 46 6.49 -4.70 4.65
N LEU A 47 7.14 -5.17 5.70
CA LEU A 47 8.52 -5.67 5.63
C LEU A 47 8.68 -6.92 4.74
N THR A 48 7.62 -7.71 4.55
CA THR A 48 7.64 -8.84 3.61
C THR A 48 7.54 -8.41 2.15
N LEU A 49 6.94 -7.23 1.91
CA LEU A 49 6.73 -6.66 0.58
C LEU A 49 7.90 -5.75 0.16
N ASN A 50 8.37 -4.93 1.10
CA ASN A 50 9.47 -4.00 0.93
C ASN A 50 10.40 -4.07 2.16
N PRO A 51 11.56 -4.72 2.06
CA PRO A 51 12.52 -4.82 3.16
C PRO A 51 13.02 -3.47 3.71
N MET A 52 12.86 -2.37 2.96
CA MET A 52 13.17 -1.03 3.46
C MET A 52 12.14 -0.53 4.49
N GLY A 53 10.97 -1.17 4.59
CA GLY A 53 9.90 -0.77 5.53
C GLY A 53 9.30 0.60 5.22
N GLN A 54 9.40 1.06 3.97
CA GLN A 54 8.92 2.36 3.53
C GLN A 54 7.57 2.23 2.82
N VAL A 55 6.69 3.19 3.08
CA VAL A 55 5.49 3.44 2.28
C VAL A 55 5.77 4.57 1.28
N PRO A 56 5.09 4.62 0.12
CA PRO A 56 4.05 3.67 -0.34
C PRO A 56 4.60 2.34 -0.88
N VAL A 57 3.77 1.29 -0.84
CA VAL A 57 3.97 0.01 -1.56
C VAL A 57 2.66 -0.38 -2.23
N LEU A 58 2.68 -0.68 -3.52
CA LEU A 58 1.49 -1.03 -4.30
C LEU A 58 1.59 -2.49 -4.77
N ILE A 59 0.63 -3.32 -4.36
CA ILE A 59 0.46 -4.66 -4.90
C ILE A 59 -0.49 -4.57 -6.11
N LEU A 60 -0.03 -5.07 -7.26
CA LEU A 60 -0.82 -5.18 -8.48
C LEU A 60 -1.80 -6.37 -8.41
N PRO A 61 -2.83 -6.41 -9.27
CA PRO A 61 -3.78 -7.52 -9.33
C PRO A 61 -3.15 -8.91 -9.52
N ASP A 62 -1.97 -8.99 -10.13
CA ASP A 62 -1.21 -10.23 -10.34
C ASP A 62 -0.25 -10.58 -9.18
N GLY A 63 -0.21 -9.75 -8.12
CA GLY A 63 0.66 -9.93 -6.95
C GLY A 63 2.03 -9.27 -7.06
N THR A 64 2.37 -8.61 -8.18
CA THR A 64 3.61 -7.86 -8.33
C THR A 64 3.65 -6.67 -7.37
N VAL A 65 4.84 -6.35 -6.85
CA VAL A 65 5.12 -5.26 -5.90
C VAL A 65 6.22 -4.36 -6.44
#